data_AF-M7BNK6-F1
#
_entry.id   AF-M7BNK6-F1
#
_cell.length_a   1.000
_cell.length_b   1.000
_cell.length_c   1.000
_cell.angle_alpha   90.00
_cell.angle_beta   90.00
_cell.angle_gamma   90.00
#
_symmetry.space_group_name_H-M   'P 1'
#
loop_
_entity.id
_entity.type
_entity.pdbx_description
1 polymer ?
#
loop_
_entity_poly.entity_id
_entity_poly.type
_entity_poly.pdbx_seq_one_letter_code
_entity_poly.pdbx_strand_id
1 'polypeptide(L)'
;MAQLDYHTHWNCECGQCTCFPPGDNRVHGKTCECDDRQCEDMDGNVCGGHGLCSCGRCVCEDGWFGQLCQHPRKCNMTEDESKSFCESANGILCSGKGNGVCSCGNCECWEGWNGNACEIWLGTEYP
;
A
#
# COMPACT_ATOMS: atom_id res chain seq x y z
N MET A 1 15.29 27.61 15.30
CA MET A 1 13.93 27.65 14.74
C MET A 1 13.71 26.30 14.09
N ALA A 2 12.99 25.40 14.75
CA ALA A 2 12.66 24.09 14.18
C ALA A 2 11.66 24.34 13.05
N GLN A 3 12.02 23.98 11.83
CA GLN A 3 11.09 24.02 10.71
C GLN A 3 9.99 23.00 11.00
N LEU A 4 8.76 23.45 10.80
CA LEU A 4 7.55 22.64 10.87
C LEU A 4 7.52 21.74 9.63
N ASP A 5 8.30 20.66 9.65
CA ASP A 5 8.14 19.59 8.68
C ASP A 5 6.92 18.77 9.12
N TYR A 6 5.86 18.86 8.32
CA TYR A 6 4.58 18.14 8.46
C TYR A 6 4.74 16.60 8.39
N HIS A 7 5.98 16.11 8.39
CA HIS A 7 6.41 14.71 8.35
C HIS A 7 6.99 14.20 9.68
N THR A 8 7.00 15.00 10.74
CA THR A 8 7.59 14.58 12.02
C THR A 8 6.56 13.76 12.82
N HIS A 9 6.55 12.42 12.64
CA HIS A 9 5.68 11.49 13.36
C HIS A 9 5.99 11.35 14.87
N TRP A 10 6.97 12.10 15.40
CA TRP A 10 7.39 12.02 16.80
C TRP A 10 8.04 13.30 17.33
N ASN A 11 7.91 13.53 18.64
CA ASN A 11 8.72 14.50 19.38
C ASN A 11 9.61 13.76 20.37
N CYS A 12 10.94 13.88 20.24
CA CYS A 12 11.89 13.20 21.13
C CYS A 12 12.62 14.20 22.03
N GLU A 13 12.50 14.01 23.35
CA GLU A 13 13.28 14.75 24.35
C GLU A 13 14.04 13.76 25.22
N CYS A 14 15.35 13.99 25.40
CA CYS A 14 16.22 13.17 26.26
C CYS A 14 16.16 11.65 25.98
N GLY A 15 15.94 11.26 24.72
CA GLY A 15 15.88 9.85 24.29
C GLY A 15 14.52 9.16 24.51
N GLN A 16 13.49 9.90 24.94
CA GLN A 16 12.11 9.45 24.97
C GLN A 16 11.31 10.13 23.86
N CYS A 17 10.64 9.35 23.03
CA CYS A 17 9.86 9.84 21.91
C CYS A 17 8.37 9.68 22.17
N THR A 18 7.61 10.74 21.94
CA THR A 18 6.15 10.72 21.92
C THR A 18 5.68 10.59 20.48
N CYS A 19 4.99 9.50 20.16
CA CYS A 19 4.44 9.25 18.84
C CYS A 19 3.16 10.06 18.61
N PHE A 20 2.95 10.55 17.39
CA PHE A 20 1.79 11.33 17.03
C PHE A 20 0.88 10.59 16.02
N PRO A 21 -0.45 10.67 16.20
CA PRO A 21 -1.15 11.37 17.28
C PRO A 21 -1.03 10.63 18.64
N PRO A 22 -0.99 11.35 19.78
CA PRO A 22 -0.82 10.72 21.08
C PRO A 22 -2.00 9.80 21.39
N GLY A 23 -1.71 8.58 21.84
CA GLY A 23 -2.74 7.57 22.16
C GLY A 23 -3.13 6.67 20.99
N ASP A 24 -2.64 6.92 19.79
CA ASP A 24 -2.71 5.95 18.68
C ASP A 24 -1.59 4.93 18.83
N ASN A 25 -1.95 3.68 19.14
CA ASN A 25 -1.01 2.59 19.36
C ASN A 25 -0.44 2.00 18.05
N ARG A 26 -0.96 2.41 16.89
CA ARG A 26 -0.47 1.97 15.57
C ARG A 26 0.83 2.66 15.17
N VAL A 27 1.15 3.79 15.81
CA VAL A 27 2.46 4.43 15.66
C VAL A 27 3.31 4.11 16.89
N HIS A 28 4.37 3.33 16.71
CA HIS A 28 5.14 2.76 17.81
C HIS A 28 6.61 2.54 17.46
N GLY A 29 7.37 1.97 18.39
CA GLY A 29 8.82 1.85 18.32
C GLY A 29 9.52 2.83 19.25
N LYS A 30 10.84 2.68 19.40
CA LYS A 30 11.62 3.51 20.34
C LYS A 30 11.68 4.98 19.89
N THR A 31 11.67 5.15 18.58
CA THR A 31 11.73 6.43 17.87
C THR A 31 10.49 6.67 17.01
N CYS A 32 9.39 5.95 17.27
CA CYS A 32 8.15 5.99 16.50
C CYS A 32 8.36 5.69 15.00
N GLU A 33 9.31 4.81 14.72
CA GLU A 33 9.71 4.40 13.38
C GLU A 33 8.69 3.49 12.70
N CYS A 34 7.79 2.87 13.46
CA CYS A 34 6.74 2.01 12.94
C CYS A 34 5.43 2.78 12.83
N ASP A 35 4.80 2.69 11.66
CA ASP A 35 3.49 3.27 11.39
C ASP A 35 2.58 2.22 10.74
N ASP A 36 1.82 1.50 11.57
CA ASP A 36 0.94 0.41 11.12
C ASP A 36 -0.33 0.93 10.41
N ARG A 37 -0.59 2.25 10.40
CA ARG A 37 -1.67 2.85 9.60
C ARG A 37 -1.45 2.64 8.09
N GLN A 38 -0.20 2.45 7.68
CA GLN A 38 0.17 2.15 6.29
C GLN A 38 -0.36 0.78 5.80
N CYS A 39 -0.80 -0.08 6.72
CA CYS A 39 -1.39 -1.38 6.42
C CYS A 39 -2.91 -1.34 6.26
N GLU A 40 -3.58 -0.21 6.53
CA GLU A 40 -5.03 -0.09 6.40
C GLU A 40 -5.40 0.33 4.97
N ASP A 41 -6.39 -0.34 4.38
CA ASP A 41 -7.01 0.12 3.13
C ASP A 41 -7.99 1.29 3.38
N MET A 42 -8.65 1.77 2.31
CA MET A 42 -9.61 2.88 2.42
C MET A 42 -10.83 2.55 3.29
N ASP A 43 -11.12 1.27 3.50
CA ASP A 43 -12.23 0.79 4.32
C ASP A 43 -11.77 0.47 5.77
N GLY A 44 -10.49 0.66 6.08
CA GLY A 44 -9.89 0.40 7.39
C GLY A 44 -9.54 -1.07 7.63
N ASN A 45 -9.56 -1.93 6.60
CA ASN A 45 -9.11 -3.31 6.75
C ASN A 45 -7.59 -3.37 6.79
N VAL A 46 -7.05 -3.99 7.82
CA VAL A 46 -5.61 -4.23 7.94
C VAL A 46 -5.22 -5.37 7.01
N CYS A 47 -4.30 -5.10 6.08
CA CYS A 47 -3.76 -6.07 5.12
C CYS A 47 -4.84 -6.84 4.38
N GLY A 48 -5.93 -6.16 3.99
CA GLY A 48 -7.06 -6.74 3.26
C GLY A 48 -7.74 -7.90 4.00
N GLY A 49 -7.48 -8.08 5.30
CA GLY A 49 -7.93 -9.24 6.08
C GLY A 49 -7.16 -10.55 5.80
N HIS A 50 -6.05 -10.49 5.06
CA HIS A 50 -5.29 -11.65 4.56
C HIS A 50 -3.80 -11.60 4.95
N GLY A 51 -3.51 -11.02 6.11
CA GLY A 51 -2.14 -10.87 6.57
C GLY A 51 -2.04 -10.19 7.93
N LEU A 52 -0.80 -10.05 8.39
CA LEU A 52 -0.44 -9.36 9.61
C LEU A 52 0.36 -8.10 9.27
N CYS A 53 0.06 -6.99 9.93
CA CYS A 53 0.88 -5.78 9.81
C CYS A 53 2.11 -5.90 10.71
N SER A 54 3.28 -5.61 10.14
CA SER A 54 4.56 -5.62 10.82
C SER A 54 5.32 -4.35 10.51
N CYS A 55 5.21 -3.34 11.38
CA CYS A 55 5.90 -2.06 11.29
C CYS A 55 5.65 -1.36 9.94
N GLY A 56 4.36 -1.14 9.64
CA GLY A 56 3.92 -0.48 8.40
C GLY A 56 3.99 -1.32 7.13
N ARG A 57 4.28 -2.62 7.24
CA ARG A 57 4.29 -3.54 6.09
C ARG A 57 3.46 -4.78 6.35
N CYS A 58 2.63 -5.16 5.39
CA CYS A 58 1.87 -6.40 5.47
C CYS A 58 2.73 -7.63 5.18
N VAL A 59 2.58 -8.64 6.03
CA VAL A 59 3.07 -10.00 5.85
C VAL A 59 1.85 -10.85 5.47
N CYS A 60 1.76 -11.21 4.20
CA CYS A 60 0.58 -11.90 3.65
C CYS A 60 0.53 -13.37 4.05
N GLU A 61 -0.69 -13.87 4.23
CA GLU A 61 -0.97 -15.29 4.37
C GLU A 61 -0.70 -16.06 3.07
N ASP A 62 -0.55 -17.38 3.19
CA ASP A 62 -0.34 -18.26 2.04
C ASP A 62 -1.47 -18.10 1.01
N GLY A 63 -1.07 -17.80 -0.23
CA GLY A 63 -2.02 -17.59 -1.32
C GLY A 63 -2.47 -16.16 -1.51
N TRP A 64 -1.91 -15.18 -0.79
CA TRP A 64 -2.17 -13.75 -0.98
C TRP A 64 -0.89 -12.95 -1.28
N PHE A 65 -1.03 -11.81 -1.93
CA PHE A 65 0.06 -10.89 -2.24
C PHE A 65 -0.46 -9.46 -2.52
N GLY A 66 0.46 -8.53 -2.76
CA GLY A 66 0.19 -7.10 -2.86
C GLY A 66 0.63 -6.35 -1.61
N GLN A 67 0.69 -5.02 -1.68
CA GLN A 67 1.12 -4.18 -0.55
C GLN A 67 0.24 -4.35 0.69
N LEU A 68 -1.06 -4.57 0.48
CA LEU A 68 -2.08 -4.78 1.50
C LEU A 68 -2.66 -6.20 1.42
N CYS A 69 -1.93 -7.16 0.84
CA CYS A 69 -2.40 -8.54 0.66
C CYS A 69 -3.76 -8.67 -0.05
N GLN A 70 -4.09 -7.71 -0.90
CA GLN A 70 -5.40 -7.57 -1.52
C GLN A 70 -5.62 -8.50 -2.74
N HIS A 71 -4.57 -9.19 -3.20
CA HIS A 71 -4.63 -10.01 -4.41
C HIS A 71 -4.47 -11.51 -4.09
N PRO A 72 -5.41 -12.37 -4.52
CA PRO A 72 -5.26 -13.81 -4.39
C PRO A 72 -4.28 -14.36 -5.45
N ARG A 73 -3.37 -15.24 -5.04
CA ARG A 73 -2.41 -15.94 -5.92
C ARG A 73 -3.09 -16.93 -6.88
N LYS A 74 -4.23 -17.49 -6.49
CA LYS A 74 -5.02 -18.40 -7.32
C LYS A 74 -6.20 -17.62 -7.90
N CYS A 75 -6.19 -17.41 -9.22
CA CYS A 75 -7.35 -16.87 -9.91
C CYS A 75 -8.41 -17.95 -10.07
N ASN A 76 -9.57 -17.76 -9.46
CA ASN A 76 -10.75 -18.60 -9.73
C ASN A 76 -11.64 -17.94 -10.80
N MET A 77 -11.03 -17.57 -11.92
CA MET A 77 -11.69 -16.96 -13.08
C MET A 77 -10.88 -17.21 -14.35
N THR A 78 -11.50 -17.04 -15.51
CA THR A 78 -10.86 -17.14 -16.83
C THR A 78 -10.00 -15.90 -17.13
N GLU A 79 -9.10 -16.01 -18.11
CA GLU A 79 -8.29 -14.86 -18.55
C GLU A 79 -9.14 -13.71 -19.09
N ASP A 80 -10.23 -14.01 -19.79
CA ASP A 80 -11.11 -12.99 -20.36
C ASP A 80 -11.90 -12.26 -19.26
N GLU A 81 -12.40 -13.00 -18.25
CA GLU A 81 -13.01 -12.39 -17.06
C GLU A 81 -11.99 -11.50 -16.34
N SER A 82 -10.78 -12.02 -16.08
CA SER A 82 -9.71 -11.24 -15.44
C SER A 82 -9.41 -9.96 -16.23
N LYS A 83 -9.23 -10.04 -17.55
CA LYS A 83 -8.95 -8.86 -18.38
C LYS A 83 -10.08 -7.84 -18.32
N SER A 84 -11.34 -8.28 -18.31
CA SER A 84 -12.50 -7.38 -18.30
C SER A 84 -12.57 -6.47 -17.07
N PHE A 85 -12.00 -6.87 -15.94
CA PHE A 85 -11.94 -6.04 -14.73
C PHE A 85 -10.80 -5.02 -14.75
N CYS A 86 -9.75 -5.26 -15.53
CA CYS A 86 -8.60 -4.37 -15.67
C CYS A 86 -8.71 -3.42 -16.88
N GLU A 87 -9.65 -3.68 -17.77
CA GLU A 87 -9.83 -2.99 -19.05
C GLU A 87 -10.72 -1.77 -18.86
N SER A 88 -10.21 -0.59 -19.21
CA SER A 88 -11.01 0.64 -19.25
C SER A 88 -11.98 0.64 -20.43
N ALA A 89 -12.94 1.58 -20.44
CA ALA A 89 -13.92 1.73 -21.52
C ALA A 89 -13.32 1.90 -22.94
N ASN A 90 -12.06 2.32 -23.04
CA ASN A 90 -11.34 2.49 -24.32
C ASN A 90 -10.50 1.26 -24.70
N GLY A 91 -10.64 0.14 -23.99
CA GLY A 91 -9.89 -1.09 -24.22
C GLY A 91 -8.46 -1.08 -23.70
N ILE A 92 -8.13 -0.14 -22.80
CA ILE A 92 -6.79 0.01 -22.25
C ILE A 92 -6.71 -0.76 -20.92
N LEU A 93 -5.81 -1.74 -20.86
CA LEU A 93 -5.49 -2.49 -19.64
C LEU A 93 -4.50 -1.72 -18.77
N CYS A 94 -4.82 -1.56 -17.48
CA CYS A 94 -3.92 -0.98 -16.47
C CYS A 94 -3.24 0.32 -16.93
N SER A 95 -4.05 1.26 -17.43
CA SER A 95 -3.63 2.59 -17.90
C SER A 95 -2.65 2.66 -19.07
N GLY A 96 -2.30 1.52 -19.69
CA GLY A 96 -1.56 1.50 -20.95
C GLY A 96 -0.25 0.71 -20.92
N LYS A 97 0.55 0.88 -22.00
CA LYS A 97 1.69 0.04 -22.44
C LYS A 97 2.89 -0.01 -21.47
N GLY A 98 2.68 -0.48 -20.25
CA GLY A 98 3.76 -0.84 -19.34
C GLY A 98 3.79 -0.09 -18.03
N ASN A 99 2.62 0.14 -17.42
CA ASN A 99 2.56 0.62 -16.03
C ASN A 99 2.25 -0.52 -15.05
N GLY A 100 1.85 -1.69 -15.57
CA GLY A 100 1.50 -2.85 -14.79
C GLY A 100 1.03 -4.02 -15.64
N VAL A 101 0.64 -5.11 -14.98
CA VAL A 101 0.06 -6.31 -15.59
C VAL A 101 -1.27 -6.65 -14.91
N CYS A 102 -2.26 -7.08 -15.69
CA CYS A 102 -3.54 -7.54 -15.12
C CYS A 102 -3.39 -8.98 -14.59
N SER A 103 -3.81 -9.20 -13.36
CA SER A 103 -3.71 -10.46 -12.63
C SER A 103 -4.93 -10.65 -11.74
N CYS A 104 -5.72 -11.70 -11.99
CA CYS A 104 -6.99 -12.00 -11.31
C CYS A 104 -7.95 -10.79 -11.18
N GLY A 105 -8.10 -10.02 -12.25
CA GLY A 105 -8.96 -8.83 -12.27
C GLY A 105 -8.42 -7.60 -11.55
N ASN A 106 -7.15 -7.62 -11.16
CA ASN A 106 -6.48 -6.47 -10.56
C ASN A 106 -5.22 -6.09 -11.34
N CYS A 107 -4.91 -4.79 -11.36
CA CYS A 107 -3.66 -4.32 -11.95
C CYS A 107 -2.51 -4.39 -10.95
N GLU A 108 -1.51 -5.22 -11.25
CA GLU A 108 -0.23 -5.24 -10.56
C GLU A 108 0.67 -4.16 -11.16
N CYS A 109 0.80 -3.03 -10.48
CA CYS A 109 1.62 -1.93 -10.95
C CYS A 109 3.12 -2.21 -10.85
N TRP A 110 3.85 -1.79 -11.87
CA TRP A 110 5.31 -1.83 -11.86
C TRP A 110 5.89 -0.72 -10.99
N GLU A 111 7.19 -0.81 -10.71
CA GLU A 111 7.89 0.14 -9.84
C GLU A 111 7.66 1.60 -10.30
N GLY A 112 7.35 2.48 -9.35
CA GLY A 112 7.02 3.86 -9.60
C GLY A 112 5.58 4.13 -10.03
N TRP A 113 4.74 3.10 -10.22
CA TRP A 113 3.31 3.26 -10.50
C TRP A 113 2.43 2.80 -9.33
N ASN A 114 1.30 3.46 -9.15
CA ASN A 114 0.27 3.15 -8.16
C ASN A 114 -1.12 3.53 -8.72
N GLY A 115 -2.16 3.33 -7.92
CA GLY A 115 -3.56 3.44 -8.34
C GLY A 115 -4.14 2.06 -8.67
N ASN A 116 -5.47 1.99 -8.81
CA ASN A 116 -6.15 0.73 -9.10
C ASN A 116 -5.92 0.25 -10.54
N ALA A 117 -5.57 1.17 -11.43
CA ALA A 117 -5.29 0.93 -12.83
C ALA A 117 -3.87 1.35 -13.20
N CYS A 118 -2.96 1.57 -12.25
CA CYS A 118 -1.59 2.04 -12.50
C CYS A 118 -1.52 3.38 -13.26
N GLU A 119 -2.45 4.27 -12.94
CA GLU A 119 -2.59 5.61 -13.52
C GLU A 119 -1.74 6.68 -12.81
N ILE A 120 -1.26 6.39 -11.60
CA ILE A 120 -0.51 7.32 -10.76
C ILE A 120 0.98 7.02 -10.87
N TRP A 121 1.76 7.96 -11.38
CA TRP A 121 3.23 7.88 -11.33
C TRP A 121 3.74 8.50 -10.03
N LEU A 122 4.36 7.68 -9.19
CA LEU A 122 5.04 8.04 -7.95
C LEU A 122 6.55 8.18 -8.12
N GLY A 123 7.04 8.16 -9.37
CA GLY A 123 8.46 8.08 -9.72
C GLY A 123 9.32 8.86 -8.74
N THR A 124 10.23 8.12 -8.10
CA THR A 124 11.14 8.56 -7.05
C THR A 124 11.36 10.07 -7.03
N GLU A 125 10.59 10.79 -6.22
CA GLU A 125 11.16 11.94 -5.56
C GLU A 125 12.07 11.38 -4.47
N TYR A 126 13.37 11.35 -4.76
CA TYR A 126 14.42 11.09 -3.79
C TYR A 126 15.66 11.88 -4.25
N PRO A 127 16.37 12.53 -3.32
CA PRO A 127 15.98 13.64 -2.44
C PRO A 127 16.06 15.02 -3.14
#